data_AF-A0A2U1LQ84-F1
#
_entry.id   AF-A0A2U1LQ84-F1
#
_cell.length_a   1.000
_cell.length_b   1.000
_cell.length_c   1.000
_cell.angle_alpha   90.00
_cell.angle_beta   90.00
_cell.angle_gamma   90.00
#
_symmetry.space_group_name_H-M   'P 1'
#
loop_
_entity.id
_entity.type
_entity.pdbx_description
1 polymer ?
#
loop_
_entity_poly.entity_id
_entity_poly.type
_entity_poly.pdbx_seq_one_letter_code
_entity_poly.pdbx_strand_id
1 'polypeptide(L)'
;MNILIDKATAEVVHIDLGVAFEQGDIIDGMGVTGVEGVFRRCCEENLSVMQTNKEALLTIIEWALSPLKALERQKETDDDLEASLEDSEGQYEGNKDATRALLCVKQKLEYEVG
;
A
#
# COMPACT_ATOMS: atom_id res chain seq x y z
N MET A 1 -6.75 -18.67 -3.67
CA MET A 1 -6.71 -18.21 -2.28
C MET A 1 -5.24 -18.12 -1.88
N ASN A 2 -4.73 -16.91 -1.67
CA ASN A 2 -3.30 -16.63 -1.43
C ASN A 2 -3.02 -16.46 0.07
N ILE A 3 -3.66 -17.29 0.88
CA ILE A 3 -3.66 -17.21 2.34
C ILE A 3 -3.34 -18.61 2.89
N LEU A 4 -2.35 -18.69 3.77
CA LEU A 4 -2.03 -19.88 4.56
C LEU A 4 -2.47 -19.68 6.02
N ILE A 5 -2.80 -20.78 6.69
CA ILE A 5 -3.12 -20.82 8.11
C ILE A 5 -2.14 -21.76 8.81
N ASP A 6 -1.42 -21.27 9.81
CA ASP A 6 -0.66 -22.13 10.71
C ASP A 6 -1.64 -22.87 11.64
N LYS A 7 -1.62 -24.20 11.60
CA LYS A 7 -2.53 -25.04 12.41
C LYS A 7 -2.21 -25.04 13.89
N ALA A 8 -0.98 -24.71 14.28
CA ALA A 8 -0.57 -24.71 15.68
C ALA A 8 -0.97 -23.40 16.37
N THR A 9 -0.78 -22.26 15.68
CA THR A 9 -1.01 -20.91 16.24
C THR A 9 -2.31 -20.27 15.76
N ALA A 10 -2.93 -20.80 14.70
CA ALA A 10 -4.03 -20.18 13.96
C ALA A 10 -3.69 -18.84 13.28
N GLU A 11 -2.39 -18.55 13.10
CA GLU A 11 -1.95 -17.35 12.39
C GLU A 11 -2.21 -17.43 10.88
N VAL A 12 -2.54 -16.28 10.29
CA VAL A 12 -2.90 -16.14 8.88
C VAL A 12 -1.79 -15.41 8.14
N VAL A 13 -1.27 -16.01 7.06
CA VAL A 13 -0.16 -15.45 6.28
C VAL A 13 -0.57 -15.29 4.82
N HIS A 14 -0.42 -14.07 4.28
CA HIS A 14 -0.55 -13.83 2.84
C HIS A 14 0.71 -14.31 2.11
N ILE A 15 0.56 -15.19 1.12
CA ILE A 15 1.67 -15.75 0.33
C ILE A 15 1.83 -15.16 -1.06
N ASP A 16 0.83 -14.42 -1.52
CA ASP A 16 0.88 -13.65 -2.75
C ASP A 16 -0.04 -12.42 -2.59
N LEU A 17 0.54 -11.24 -2.84
CA LEU A 17 -0.05 -9.91 -2.64
C LEU A 17 -0.73 -9.37 -3.91
N GLY A 18 -0.96 -10.20 -4.93
CA GLY A 18 -1.83 -9.88 -6.06
C GLY A 18 -3.30 -9.61 -5.65
N VAL A 19 -4.18 -9.47 -6.63
CA VAL A 19 -5.61 -9.22 -6.40
C VAL A 19 -6.27 -10.44 -5.73
N ALA A 20 -6.44 -10.40 -4.42
CA ALA A 20 -7.18 -11.40 -3.67
C ALA A 20 -8.60 -10.90 -3.42
N PHE A 21 -9.57 -11.39 -4.22
CA PHE A 21 -10.99 -11.20 -3.95
C PHE A 21 -11.65 -12.48 -3.45
N GLU A 22 -12.59 -12.24 -2.53
CA GLU A 22 -13.65 -13.10 -2.00
C GLU A 22 -13.25 -14.36 -1.23
N GLN A 23 -13.66 -14.41 0.05
CA GLN A 23 -14.53 -15.46 0.57
C GLN A 23 -15.10 -15.12 1.95
N GLY A 24 -16.40 -15.35 2.12
CA GLY A 24 -17.18 -15.05 3.34
C GLY A 24 -16.91 -15.96 4.55
N ASP A 25 -16.02 -16.95 4.44
CA ASP A 25 -15.75 -17.93 5.50
C ASP A 25 -14.87 -17.40 6.65
N ILE A 26 -14.18 -16.26 6.46
CA ILE A 26 -13.31 -15.71 7.51
C ILE A 26 -14.12 -15.08 8.64
N ILE A 27 -15.29 -14.51 8.34
CA ILE A 27 -16.13 -13.81 9.33
C ILE A 27 -16.70 -14.80 10.35
N ASP A 28 -17.07 -16.01 9.92
CA ASP A 28 -17.56 -17.06 10.83
C ASP A 28 -16.48 -17.48 11.85
N GLY A 29 -15.21 -17.47 11.41
CA GLY A 29 -14.05 -17.68 12.27
C GLY A 29 -13.81 -16.61 13.34
N MET A 30 -14.50 -15.46 13.29
CA MET A 30 -14.35 -14.37 14.27
C MET A 30 -15.22 -14.56 15.54
N GLY A 31 -16.02 -15.63 15.59
CA GLY A 31 -16.88 -15.95 16.73
C GLY A 31 -18.16 -15.13 16.79
N VAL A 32 -18.85 -15.16 17.94
CA VAL A 32 -20.22 -14.63 18.07
C VAL A 32 -20.36 -13.12 17.84
N THR A 33 -19.27 -12.38 18.00
CA THR A 33 -19.23 -10.93 17.75
C THR A 33 -18.98 -10.58 16.29
N GLY A 34 -18.59 -11.56 15.46
CA GLY A 34 -18.14 -11.32 14.08
C GLY A 34 -17.06 -10.24 14.01
N VAL A 35 -17.20 -9.35 13.03
CA VAL A 35 -16.31 -8.19 12.85
C VAL A 35 -16.43 -7.16 13.99
N GLU A 36 -17.51 -7.20 14.79
CA GLU A 36 -17.81 -6.20 15.82
C GLU A 36 -17.04 -6.35 17.14
N GLY A 37 -16.27 -7.41 17.28
CA GLY A 37 -15.48 -7.67 18.48
C GLY A 37 -14.02 -7.27 18.36
N VAL A 38 -13.15 -8.25 18.61
CA VAL A 38 -11.69 -8.09 18.62
C VAL A 38 -11.19 -7.58 17.27
N PHE A 39 -11.78 -8.04 16.16
CA PHE A 39 -11.36 -7.65 14.81
C PHE A 39 -11.37 -6.13 14.61
N ARG A 40 -12.50 -5.44 14.84
CA ARG A 40 -12.56 -3.99 14.66
C ARG A 40 -11.58 -3.26 15.56
N ARG A 41 -11.53 -3.59 16.85
CA ARG A 41 -10.63 -2.91 17.81
C ARG A 41 -9.17 -3.04 17.37
N CYS A 42 -8.75 -4.23 16.96
CA CYS A 42 -7.39 -4.44 16.43
C CYS A 42 -7.14 -3.64 15.16
N CYS A 43 -8.12 -3.55 14.25
CA CYS A 43 -8.00 -2.75 13.03
C CYS A 43 -7.90 -1.25 13.31
N GLU A 44 -8.68 -0.72 14.26
CA GLU A 44 -8.66 0.69 14.67
C GLU A 44 -7.31 1.07 15.31
N GLU A 45 -6.84 0.27 16.26
CA GLU A 45 -5.55 0.50 16.92
C GLU A 45 -4.38 0.40 15.92
N ASN A 46 -4.38 -0.62 15.06
CA ASN A 46 -3.36 -0.75 14.02
C ASN A 46 -3.39 0.44 13.05
N LEU A 47 -4.58 0.89 12.65
CA LEU A 47 -4.71 2.07 11.79
C LEU A 47 -4.18 3.32 12.50
N SER A 48 -4.48 3.52 13.78
CA SER A 48 -3.95 4.62 14.57
C SER A 48 -2.42 4.64 14.61
N VAL A 49 -1.79 3.46 14.77
CA VAL A 49 -0.32 3.32 14.72
C VAL A 49 0.21 3.63 13.32
N MET A 50 -0.45 3.18 12.26
CA MET A 50 -0.06 3.48 10.88
C MET A 50 -0.15 4.99 10.58
N GLN A 51 -1.21 5.65 11.04
CA GLN A 51 -1.41 7.09 10.88
C GLN A 51 -0.37 7.90 11.65
N THR A 52 -0.05 7.49 12.87
CA THR A 52 1.01 8.09 13.71
C THR A 52 2.37 8.02 13.02
N ASN A 53 2.66 6.90 12.33
CA ASN A 53 3.94 6.65 11.66
C ASN A 53 3.88 6.89 10.13
N LYS A 54 2.94 7.71 9.65
CA LYS A 54 2.68 7.89 8.21
C LYS A 54 3.90 8.32 7.39
N GLU A 55 4.76 9.19 7.93
CA GLU A 55 5.95 9.67 7.22
C GLU A 55 6.95 8.54 6.94
N ALA A 56 7.14 7.64 7.92
CA ALA A 56 7.99 6.47 7.75
C ALA A 56 7.42 5.51 6.69
N LEU A 57 6.10 5.30 6.69
CA LEU A 57 5.42 4.47 5.70
C LEU A 57 5.53 5.07 4.29
N LEU A 58 5.29 6.37 4.12
CA LEU A 58 5.42 7.05 2.84
C LEU A 58 6.86 6.96 2.31
N THR A 59 7.85 7.17 3.17
CA THR A 59 9.27 7.05 2.80
C THR A 59 9.60 5.66 2.26
N ILE A 60 9.12 4.59 2.92
CA ILE A 60 9.35 3.21 2.49
C ILE A 60 8.69 2.94 1.14
N ILE A 61 7.46 3.41 0.92
CA ILE A 61 6.72 3.22 -0.33
C ILE A 61 7.42 3.96 -1.48
N GLU A 62 7.85 5.20 -1.26
CA GLU A 62 8.60 5.98 -2.25
C GLU A 62 9.92 5.30 -2.63
N TRP A 63 10.62 4.74 -1.64
CA TRP A 63 11.83 3.96 -1.87
C TRP A 63 11.55 2.70 -2.69
N ALA A 64 10.50 1.95 -2.36
CA ALA A 64 10.13 0.73 -3.09
C ALA A 64 9.75 1.01 -4.56
N LEU A 65 9.23 2.21 -4.85
CA LEU A 65 8.89 2.65 -6.21
C LEU A 65 10.10 3.24 -6.97
N SER A 66 11.23 3.48 -6.30
CA SER A 66 12.40 4.14 -6.89
C SER A 66 13.04 3.38 -8.07
N PRO A 67 13.20 2.04 -8.03
CA PRO A 67 13.71 1.29 -9.19
C PRO A 67 12.81 1.38 -10.43
N LEU A 68 11.48 1.43 -10.24
CA LEU A 68 10.52 1.62 -11.34
C LEU A 68 10.67 3.02 -11.95
N LYS A 69 10.78 4.06 -11.10
CA LYS A 69 11.04 5.44 -11.53
C LYS A 69 12.36 5.57 -12.29
N ALA A 70 13.41 4.87 -11.84
CA ALA A 70 14.71 4.89 -12.50
C ALA A 70 14.67 4.23 -13.88
N LEU A 71 13.94 3.12 -14.03
CA LEU A 71 13.78 2.41 -15.30
C LEU A 71 12.96 3.23 -16.32
N GLU A 72 11.98 4.01 -15.87
CA GLU A 72 11.22 4.92 -16.74
C GLU A 72 12.08 6.08 -17.25
N ARG A 73 12.89 6.70 -16.38
CA ARG A 73 13.83 7.76 -16.80
C ARG A 73 14.85 7.27 -17.83
N GLN A 74 15.30 6.03 -17.72
CA GLN A 74 16.20 5.44 -18.71
C GLN A 74 15.53 5.25 -20.09
N LYS A 75 14.21 5.01 -20.14
CA LYS A 75 13.46 4.96 -21.40
C LYS A 75 13.25 6.33 -22.02
N GLU A 76 12.99 7.36 -21.21
CA GLU A 76 12.84 8.74 -21.70
C GLU A 76 14.17 9.31 -22.23
N THR A 77 15.30 8.93 -21.62
CA THR A 77 16.63 9.42 -22.04
C THR A 77 17.09 8.91 -23.42
N ASP A 78 16.52 7.81 -23.93
CA ASP A 78 16.79 7.33 -25.31
C ASP A 78 16.01 8.15 -26.37
N ASP A 79 14.95 8.87 -25.98
CA ASP A 79 14.16 9.74 -26.87
C ASP A 79 14.62 11.23 -26.82
N ASP A 80 15.23 11.69 -25.71
CA ASP A 80 15.58 13.11 -25.46
C ASP A 80 17.06 13.47 -25.70
N LEU A 81 17.59 13.17 -26.89
CA LEU A 81 18.78 13.88 -27.42
C LEU A 81 18.44 15.32 -27.88
N GLU A 82 17.29 15.86 -27.48
CA GLU A 82 16.73 17.17 -27.85
C GLU A 82 15.93 17.72 -26.67
N ALA A 83 16.56 18.59 -25.86
CA ALA A 83 15.98 19.69 -25.07
C ALA A 83 16.50 19.74 -23.63
N SER A 84 17.38 20.73 -23.42
CA SER A 84 18.04 21.07 -22.17
C SER A 84 17.11 21.58 -21.06
N LEU A 85 17.42 21.15 -19.83
CA LEU A 85 17.47 21.89 -18.56
C LEU A 85 16.46 23.04 -18.34
N GLU A 86 15.52 22.88 -17.40
CA GLU A 86 15.24 23.89 -16.36
C GLU A 86 14.33 23.37 -15.22
N ASP A 87 14.84 23.60 -14.01
CA ASP A 87 14.21 23.91 -12.71
C ASP A 87 13.18 23.00 -11.99
N SER A 88 13.26 23.14 -10.67
CA SER A 88 12.65 22.40 -9.58
C SER A 88 11.13 22.46 -9.55
N GLU A 89 10.55 21.44 -8.89
CA GLU A 89 9.12 21.24 -8.60
C GLU A 89 8.32 20.52 -9.70
N GLY A 90 8.03 19.24 -9.45
CA GLY A 90 6.90 18.56 -10.06
C GLY A 90 7.18 17.83 -11.38
N GLN A 91 7.92 16.73 -11.32
CA GLN A 91 7.84 15.69 -12.36
C GLN A 91 7.33 14.39 -11.74
N TYR A 92 6.01 14.34 -11.56
CA TYR A 92 5.24 13.10 -11.42
C TYR A 92 4.89 12.54 -12.82
N GLU A 93 5.83 12.52 -13.76
CA GLU A 93 5.63 11.95 -15.09
C GLU A 93 6.17 10.52 -15.24
N GLY A 94 6.61 9.89 -14.14
CA GLY A 94 6.87 8.45 -14.09
C GLY A 94 5.70 7.66 -13.50
N ASN A 95 5.22 6.65 -14.22
CA ASN A 95 4.13 5.71 -13.92
C ASN A 95 2.87 6.34 -13.29
N LYS A 96 1.87 6.64 -14.13
CA LYS A 96 0.55 7.13 -13.68
C LYS A 96 -0.09 6.24 -12.61
N ASP A 97 0.19 4.94 -12.62
CA ASP A 97 -0.35 3.99 -11.64
C ASP A 97 0.41 4.04 -10.31
N ALA A 98 1.74 4.18 -10.33
CA ALA A 98 2.52 4.33 -9.10
C ALA A 98 2.20 5.65 -8.40
N THR A 99 2.05 6.74 -9.17
CA THR A 99 1.65 8.05 -8.65
C THR A 99 0.24 7.99 -8.05
N ARG A 100 -0.70 7.31 -8.72
CA ARG A 100 -2.06 7.10 -8.20
C ARG A 100 -2.06 6.26 -6.93
N ALA A 101 -1.24 5.20 -6.87
CA ALA A 101 -1.12 4.34 -5.70
C ALA A 101 -0.56 5.10 -4.50
N LEU A 102 0.50 5.90 -4.70
CA LEU A 102 1.10 6.74 -3.65
C LEU A 102 0.09 7.76 -3.12
N LEU A 103 -0.63 8.44 -4.01
CA LEU A 103 -1.68 9.40 -3.64
C LEU A 103 -2.81 8.72 -2.86
N CYS A 104 -3.24 7.54 -3.30
CA CYS A 104 -4.29 6.78 -2.62
C CYS A 104 -3.87 6.35 -1.21
N VAL A 105 -2.63 5.88 -1.03
CA VAL A 105 -2.12 5.52 0.31
C VAL A 105 -2.04 6.75 1.21
N LYS A 106 -1.54 7.88 0.69
CA LYS A 106 -1.48 9.13 1.45
C LYS A 106 -2.87 9.56 1.94
N GLN A 107 -3.87 9.56 1.05
CA GLN A 107 -5.25 9.89 1.40
C GLN A 107 -5.83 8.94 2.46
N LYS A 108 -5.55 7.64 2.36
CA LYS A 108 -6.01 6.64 3.34
C LYS A 108 -5.38 6.83 4.72
N LEU A 109 -4.12 7.28 4.78
CA LEU A 109 -3.41 7.57 6.04
C LEU A 109 -3.82 8.92 6.63
N GLU A 110 -4.37 9.84 5.85
CA GLU A 110 -4.87 11.14 6.31
C GLU A 110 -6.36 11.10 6.74
N TYR A 111 -7.07 10.03 6.41
CA TYR A 111 -8.48 9.87 6.76
C TYR A 111 -8.68 9.68 8.26
N GLU A 112 -9.25 10.68 8.93
CA GLU A 112 -9.70 10.54 10.32
C GLU A 112 -11.06 9.81 10.36
N VAL A 113 -11.13 8.72 11.11
CA VAL A 113 -12.40 8.04 11.42
C VAL A 113 -13.06 8.86 12.54
N GLY A 114 -14.21 9.48 12.25
CA GLY A 114 -14.98 10.27 13.21
C GLY A 114 -15.76 9.46 14.23
#